data_AF-A0A497CSX9-F1
#
_entry.id   AF-A0A497CSX9-F1
#
_cell.length_a   1.000
_cell.length_b   1.000
_cell.length_c   1.000
_cell.angle_alpha   90.00
_cell.angle_beta   90.00
_cell.angle_gamma   90.00
#
_symmetry.space_group_name_H-M   'P 1'
#
loop_
_entity.id
_entity.type
_entity.pdbx_description
1 polymer ?
#
loop_
_entity_poly.entity_id
_entity_poly.type
_entity_poly.pdbx_seq_one_letter_code
_entity_poly.pdbx_strand_id
1 'polypeptide(L)'
;MKKFNKVVAPLLITMVLFVFFNSCEIDDDPPTPGTNVGDTLWIHEKPVLENTTYIRDMPMAIGTDGSIYYLADGGMATWEATRVYAINKDDGSLKWKTDALEIWHPNSNIIVADDGIVYVLSAHRLYSIDPNSGSFNWEWEVPETIVFEGNNVGSYGEIGGLALANNGDLILKTIGSGSYYRAMYCINPQGTTRWYRVIGALGTNITVGSTGIIFDYEYAGNPSIYYLYAVNPDDGGVYWRTQMNYSGNGGDNIAVTDNG
;
A
#
# COMPACT_ATOMS: atom_id res chain seq x y z
N MET A 1 -51.16 -61.79 26.43
CA MET A 1 -51.92 -60.93 25.50
C MET A 1 -50.96 -59.85 24.98
N LYS A 2 -50.71 -59.81 23.66
CA LYS A 2 -49.97 -58.80 22.83
C LYS A 2 -48.51 -58.47 23.23
N LYS A 3 -47.48 -59.06 22.57
CA LYS A 3 -46.75 -58.62 21.33
C LYS A 3 -46.03 -57.27 21.46
N PHE A 4 -44.69 -57.26 21.39
CA PHE A 4 -43.92 -56.93 20.17
C PHE A 4 -42.40 -57.01 20.41
N ASN A 5 -41.70 -57.79 19.58
CA ASN A 5 -40.24 -57.78 19.41
C ASN A 5 -39.80 -56.47 18.73
N LYS A 6 -38.64 -55.93 19.11
CA LYS A 6 -37.69 -55.36 18.14
C LYS A 6 -36.24 -55.65 18.58
N VAL A 7 -35.51 -56.16 17.60
CA VAL A 7 -34.10 -56.53 17.59
C VAL A 7 -33.24 -55.28 17.76
N VAL A 8 -32.24 -55.34 18.65
CA VAL A 8 -31.21 -54.31 18.82
C VAL A 8 -29.98 -54.79 18.06
N ALA A 9 -29.63 -54.12 16.96
CA ALA A 9 -28.33 -54.23 16.31
C ALA A 9 -27.48 -53.00 16.73
N PRO A 10 -26.23 -53.15 17.17
CA PRO A 10 -25.40 -52.03 17.55
C PRO A 10 -24.89 -51.27 16.31
N LEU A 11 -25.09 -49.96 16.35
CA LEU A 11 -24.69 -48.98 15.36
C LEU A 11 -23.15 -48.85 15.35
N LEU A 12 -22.51 -49.22 14.24
CA LEU A 12 -21.12 -48.86 13.96
C LEU A 12 -21.15 -47.43 13.39
N ILE A 13 -20.72 -46.44 14.17
CA ILE A 13 -20.61 -45.05 13.69
C ILE A 13 -19.24 -44.91 13.01
N THR A 14 -19.22 -45.10 11.69
CA THR A 14 -18.11 -44.65 10.84
C THR A 14 -18.21 -43.14 10.71
N MET A 15 -17.29 -42.42 11.35
CA MET A 15 -17.10 -40.99 11.16
C MET A 15 -16.47 -40.77 9.79
N VAL A 16 -17.30 -40.45 8.78
CA VAL A 16 -16.82 -39.99 7.47
C VAL A 16 -16.46 -38.51 7.62
N LEU A 17 -15.16 -38.23 7.60
CA LEU A 17 -14.59 -36.89 7.52
C LEU A 17 -14.90 -36.32 6.13
N PHE A 18 -15.88 -35.42 6.01
CA PHE A 18 -16.07 -34.64 4.79
C PHE A 18 -15.03 -33.52 4.77
N VAL A 19 -13.95 -33.73 4.02
CA VAL A 19 -13.07 -32.66 3.56
C VAL A 19 -13.78 -32.03 2.36
N PHE A 20 -14.43 -30.89 2.56
CA PHE A 20 -14.89 -30.07 1.44
C PHE A 20 -13.68 -29.33 0.88
N PHE A 21 -13.07 -29.91 -0.15
CA PHE A 21 -12.44 -29.11 -1.19
C PHE A 21 -13.59 -28.46 -1.95
N ASN A 22 -13.84 -27.16 -1.75
CA ASN A 22 -14.55 -26.41 -2.77
C ASN A 22 -13.58 -26.23 -3.93
N SER A 23 -13.58 -27.24 -4.81
CA SER A 23 -13.30 -27.05 -6.23
C SER A 23 -14.23 -25.95 -6.75
N CYS A 24 -13.73 -25.08 -7.62
CA CYS A 24 -14.57 -24.25 -8.48
C CYS A 24 -15.68 -25.13 -9.09
N GLU A 25 -16.91 -25.00 -8.57
CA GLU A 25 -18.09 -25.33 -9.35
C GLU A 25 -18.20 -24.24 -10.41
N ILE A 26 -18.13 -24.63 -11.67
CA ILE A 26 -18.58 -23.79 -12.77
C ILE A 26 -20.10 -23.83 -12.66
N ASP A 27 -20.67 -22.80 -12.04
CA ASP A 27 -22.11 -22.54 -12.10
C ASP A 27 -22.48 -22.24 -13.56
N ASP A 28 -23.31 -23.11 -14.14
CA ASP A 28 -23.96 -22.92 -15.45
C ASP A 28 -25.23 -22.05 -15.35
N ASP A 29 -25.34 -21.21 -14.30
CA ASP A 29 -26.43 -20.24 -14.21
C ASP A 29 -26.13 -19.06 -15.15
N PRO A 30 -27.02 -18.74 -16.11
CA PRO A 30 -26.85 -17.53 -16.91
C PRO A 30 -26.88 -16.33 -15.95
N PRO A 31 -25.92 -15.39 -16.04
CA PRO A 31 -25.87 -14.27 -15.13
C PRO A 31 -27.20 -13.51 -15.26
N THR A 32 -27.98 -13.50 -14.18
CA THR A 32 -29.12 -12.59 -14.08
C THR A 32 -28.51 -11.19 -14.08
N PRO A 33 -28.71 -10.34 -15.10
CA PRO A 33 -28.03 -9.05 -15.15
C PRO A 33 -28.61 -8.18 -14.04
N GLY A 34 -27.88 -8.04 -12.93
CA GLY A 34 -28.08 -6.94 -12.02
C GLY A 34 -27.89 -5.65 -12.81
N THR A 35 -28.94 -4.84 -12.90
CA THR A 35 -29.04 -3.67 -13.79
C THR A 35 -28.20 -2.47 -13.30
N ASN A 36 -26.88 -2.65 -13.25
CA ASN A 36 -25.88 -1.59 -13.15
C ASN A 36 -24.62 -2.04 -13.93
N VAL A 37 -24.80 -2.38 -15.20
CA VAL A 37 -23.66 -2.46 -16.13
C VAL A 37 -23.40 -1.01 -16.53
N GLY A 38 -22.40 -0.38 -15.91
CA GLY A 38 -21.95 0.94 -16.38
C GLY A 38 -21.52 0.82 -17.85
N ASP A 39 -21.84 1.83 -18.66
CA ASP A 39 -21.39 1.87 -20.05
C ASP A 39 -19.85 2.00 -20.08
N THR A 40 -19.19 1.14 -20.86
CA THR A 40 -17.76 1.30 -21.15
C THR A 40 -17.56 2.58 -21.95
N LEU A 41 -16.91 3.59 -21.36
CA LEU A 41 -16.61 4.85 -22.03
C LEU A 41 -15.47 4.69 -23.06
N TRP A 42 -14.40 4.01 -22.66
CA TRP A 42 -13.23 3.73 -23.50
C TRP A 42 -12.41 2.58 -22.89
N ILE A 43 -11.47 2.05 -23.68
CA ILE A 43 -10.49 1.05 -23.26
C ILE A 43 -9.11 1.60 -23.59
N HIS A 44 -8.24 1.68 -22.58
CA HIS A 44 -6.83 1.98 -22.77
C HIS A 44 -6.04 0.68 -22.78
N GLU A 45 -5.25 0.49 -23.83
CA GLU A 45 -4.27 -0.57 -23.92
C GLU A 45 -2.88 0.05 -23.86
N LYS A 46 -1.96 -0.62 -23.16
CA LYS A 46 -0.56 -0.22 -23.13
C LYS A 46 0.01 -0.07 -24.57
N PRO A 47 0.98 0.82 -24.80
CA PRO A 47 1.56 1.02 -26.13
C PRO A 47 2.06 -0.30 -26.75
N VAL A 48 1.73 -0.53 -28.03
CA VAL A 48 2.01 -1.77 -28.78
C VAL A 48 3.51 -2.12 -28.85
N LEU A 49 4.40 -1.14 -28.67
CA LEU A 49 5.85 -1.37 -28.68
C LEU A 49 6.38 -2.00 -27.38
N GLU A 50 5.57 -2.07 -26.33
CA GLU A 50 5.96 -2.57 -25.01
C GLU A 50 5.37 -3.97 -24.77
N ASN A 51 5.75 -4.94 -25.61
CA ASN A 51 5.18 -6.29 -25.59
C ASN A 51 5.43 -7.08 -24.29
N THR A 52 6.30 -6.56 -23.44
CA THR A 52 6.78 -7.20 -22.21
C THR A 52 6.27 -6.55 -20.93
N THR A 53 5.66 -5.36 -21.00
CA THR A 53 5.14 -4.65 -19.82
C THR A 53 3.71 -5.05 -19.51
N TYR A 54 3.36 -5.04 -18.22
CA TYR A 54 2.04 -5.32 -17.68
C TYR A 54 1.58 -4.11 -16.87
N ILE A 55 0.35 -3.67 -17.10
CA ILE A 55 -0.30 -2.72 -16.19
C ILE A 55 -0.48 -3.43 -14.85
N ARG A 56 -0.02 -2.82 -13.77
CA ARG A 56 -0.09 -3.40 -12.43
C ARG A 56 -1.50 -3.23 -11.87
N ASP A 57 -2.02 -4.28 -11.24
CA ASP A 57 -3.37 -4.27 -10.67
C ASP A 57 -3.55 -3.30 -9.49
N MET A 58 -2.46 -2.73 -8.96
CA MET A 58 -2.47 -1.69 -7.93
C MET A 58 -1.17 -0.87 -7.98
N PRO A 59 -1.17 0.42 -7.59
CA PRO A 59 -2.29 1.36 -7.43
C PRO A 59 -2.48 2.25 -8.66
N MET A 60 -3.71 2.73 -8.83
CA MET A 60 -4.02 3.83 -9.74
C MET A 60 -4.43 5.06 -8.94
N ALA A 61 -4.11 6.24 -9.45
CA ALA A 61 -4.54 7.51 -8.87
C ALA A 61 -5.22 8.38 -9.91
N ILE A 62 -6.04 9.33 -9.47
CA ILE A 62 -6.72 10.30 -10.33
C ILE A 62 -6.14 11.68 -10.01
N GLY A 63 -5.65 12.37 -11.03
CA GLY A 63 -5.16 13.74 -10.96
C GLY A 63 -6.27 14.75 -10.72
N THR A 64 -5.89 15.95 -10.29
CA THR A 64 -6.83 17.07 -10.09
C THR A 64 -7.47 17.55 -11.40
N ASP A 65 -6.83 17.30 -12.55
CA ASP A 65 -7.39 17.50 -13.90
C ASP A 65 -8.21 16.28 -14.41
N GLY A 66 -8.32 15.24 -13.58
CA GLY A 66 -8.98 13.98 -13.84
C GLY A 66 -8.15 12.96 -14.61
N SER A 67 -6.90 13.25 -14.97
CA SER A 67 -5.99 12.25 -15.56
C SER A 67 -5.88 11.01 -14.70
N ILE A 68 -5.73 9.84 -15.31
CA ILE A 68 -5.54 8.60 -14.57
C ILE A 68 -4.06 8.24 -14.63
N TYR A 69 -3.48 7.99 -13.45
CA TYR A 69 -2.10 7.54 -13.29
C TYR A 69 -2.05 6.08 -12.92
N TYR A 70 -1.16 5.31 -13.55
CA TYR A 70 -0.96 3.90 -13.23
C TYR A 70 0.51 3.49 -13.42
N LEU A 71 0.88 2.36 -12.82
CA LEU A 71 2.20 1.75 -13.00
C LEU A 71 2.16 0.64 -14.04
N ALA A 72 3.21 0.58 -14.85
CA ALA A 72 3.50 -0.61 -15.65
C ALA A 72 4.98 -0.96 -15.59
N ASP A 73 5.25 -2.26 -15.55
CA ASP A 73 6.59 -2.85 -15.52
C ASP A 73 6.58 -4.21 -16.24
N GLY A 74 7.74 -4.75 -16.59
CA GLY A 74 7.82 -6.06 -17.25
C GLY A 74 7.90 -7.27 -16.32
N GLY A 75 7.67 -7.05 -15.03
CA GLY A 75 7.85 -8.04 -13.99
C GLY A 75 9.27 -8.57 -13.90
N MET A 76 9.42 -9.67 -13.16
CA MET A 76 10.69 -10.40 -13.05
C MET A 76 11.14 -11.05 -14.37
N ALA A 77 10.25 -11.13 -15.37
CA ALA A 77 10.50 -11.89 -16.60
C ALA A 77 11.37 -11.14 -17.62
N THR A 78 11.27 -9.81 -17.66
CA THR A 78 11.84 -9.04 -18.78
C THR A 78 12.78 -7.92 -18.35
N TRP A 79 12.91 -7.67 -17.05
CA TRP A 79 13.76 -6.62 -16.47
C TRP A 79 13.42 -5.20 -17.00
N GLU A 80 12.24 -5.03 -17.58
CA GLU A 80 11.75 -3.71 -17.98
C GLU A 80 11.42 -2.92 -16.72
N ALA A 81 12.02 -1.73 -16.62
CA ALA A 81 11.86 -0.88 -15.46
C ALA A 81 10.40 -0.41 -15.29
N THR A 82 10.00 -0.28 -14.03
CA THR A 82 8.72 0.32 -13.65
C THR A 82 8.67 1.77 -14.08
N ARG A 83 7.52 2.21 -14.60
CA ARG A 83 7.24 3.59 -14.97
C ARG A 83 5.83 3.98 -14.55
N VAL A 84 5.62 5.28 -14.37
CA VAL A 84 4.30 5.87 -14.21
C VAL A 84 3.80 6.32 -15.57
N TYR A 85 2.55 6.00 -15.88
CA TYR A 85 1.86 6.41 -17.08
C TYR A 85 0.70 7.31 -16.70
N ALA A 86 0.43 8.32 -17.51
CA ALA A 86 -0.73 9.17 -17.40
C ALA A 86 -1.60 9.06 -18.65
N ILE A 87 -2.91 8.89 -18.47
CA ILE A 87 -3.88 8.84 -19.57
C ILE A 87 -4.98 9.88 -19.39
N ASN A 88 -5.52 10.34 -20.51
CA ASN A 88 -6.64 11.26 -20.55
C ASN A 88 -7.94 10.56 -20.12
N LYS A 89 -8.69 11.20 -19.23
CA LYS A 89 -9.98 10.67 -18.74
C LYS A 89 -11.07 10.54 -19.80
N ASP A 90 -10.96 11.31 -20.88
CA ASP A 90 -12.03 11.46 -21.88
C ASP A 90 -12.00 10.36 -22.94
N ASP A 91 -10.81 9.90 -23.32
CA ASP A 91 -10.62 8.94 -24.41
C ASP A 91 -9.60 7.82 -24.10
N GLY A 92 -9.01 7.82 -22.90
CA GLY A 92 -7.99 6.86 -22.50
C GLY A 92 -6.63 7.06 -23.18
N SER A 93 -6.44 8.08 -24.00
CA SER A 93 -5.19 8.28 -24.74
C SER A 93 -4.00 8.60 -23.80
N LEU A 94 -2.81 8.11 -24.14
CA LEU A 94 -1.58 8.36 -23.40
C LEU A 94 -1.22 9.85 -23.42
N LYS A 95 -1.10 10.47 -22.24
CA LYS A 95 -0.55 11.82 -22.05
C LYS A 95 0.98 11.79 -22.02
N TRP A 96 1.54 10.98 -21.12
CA TRP A 96 2.98 10.83 -20.91
C TRP A 96 3.29 9.53 -20.17
N LYS A 97 4.57 9.18 -20.15
CA LYS A 97 5.15 8.20 -19.22
C LYS A 97 6.46 8.74 -18.67
N THR A 98 6.83 8.36 -17.45
CA THR A 98 8.08 8.77 -16.83
C THR A 98 9.30 8.07 -17.47
N ASP A 99 10.48 8.59 -17.15
CA ASP A 99 11.70 7.78 -17.17
C ASP A 99 11.59 6.59 -16.21
N ALA A 100 12.53 5.65 -16.33
CA ALA A 100 12.57 4.43 -15.52
C ALA A 100 12.73 4.74 -14.01
N LEU A 101 11.90 4.12 -13.18
CA LEU A 101 12.10 4.07 -11.73
C LEU A 101 13.20 3.03 -11.40
N GLU A 102 13.86 3.21 -10.26
CA GLU A 102 15.12 2.50 -9.96
C GLU A 102 15.00 0.98 -9.90
N ILE A 103 13.87 0.39 -9.51
CA ILE A 103 13.74 -1.08 -9.37
C ILE A 103 12.30 -1.59 -9.35
N TRP A 104 12.16 -2.88 -9.65
CA TRP A 104 10.93 -3.66 -9.53
C TRP A 104 10.59 -3.89 -8.05
N HIS A 105 9.58 -3.22 -7.50
CA HIS A 105 8.99 -3.61 -6.22
C HIS A 105 7.47 -3.39 -6.22
N PRO A 106 6.68 -4.32 -5.62
CA PRO A 106 5.23 -4.29 -5.64
C PRO A 106 4.59 -3.25 -4.70
N ASN A 107 5.37 -2.48 -3.94
CA ASN A 107 4.88 -1.57 -2.90
C ASN A 107 4.89 -0.09 -3.34
N SER A 108 4.75 0.16 -4.63
CA SER A 108 4.68 1.52 -5.16
C SER A 108 3.31 2.10 -4.88
N ASN A 109 3.22 3.15 -4.07
CA ASN A 109 1.99 3.92 -3.91
C ASN A 109 2.04 5.17 -4.80
N ILE A 110 0.93 5.53 -5.45
CA ILE A 110 0.80 6.79 -6.18
C ILE A 110 -0.11 7.70 -5.36
N ILE A 111 0.39 8.87 -4.99
CA ILE A 111 -0.39 9.91 -4.34
C ILE A 111 -0.37 11.16 -5.22
N VAL A 112 -1.51 11.81 -5.37
CA VAL A 112 -1.63 13.10 -6.05
C VAL A 112 -1.96 14.15 -4.99
N ALA A 113 -1.14 15.20 -4.92
CA ALA A 113 -1.39 16.33 -4.05
C ALA A 113 -2.44 17.30 -4.63
N ASP A 114 -2.97 18.18 -3.79
CA ASP A 114 -3.99 19.17 -4.18
C ASP A 114 -3.49 20.15 -5.26
N ASP A 115 -2.18 20.38 -5.33
CA ASP A 115 -1.53 21.17 -6.39
C ASP A 115 -1.29 20.38 -7.68
N GLY A 116 -1.68 19.11 -7.70
CA GLY A 116 -1.54 18.18 -8.82
C GLY A 116 -0.22 17.45 -8.89
N ILE A 117 0.76 17.73 -8.02
CA ILE A 117 2.04 17.00 -8.03
C ILE A 117 1.80 15.53 -7.74
N VAL A 118 2.44 14.65 -8.53
CA VAL A 118 2.34 13.20 -8.37
C VAL A 118 3.55 12.70 -7.60
N TYR A 119 3.30 11.92 -6.55
CA TYR A 119 4.33 11.29 -5.73
C TYR A 119 4.26 9.78 -5.86
N VAL A 120 5.41 9.16 -6.13
CA VAL A 120 5.49 7.70 -6.32
C VAL A 120 6.63 7.11 -5.52
N LEU A 121 6.34 6.03 -4.79
CA LEU A 121 7.36 5.20 -4.17
C LEU A 121 7.89 4.16 -5.13
N SER A 122 9.19 3.88 -5.04
CA SER A 122 9.80 2.70 -5.66
C SER A 122 10.91 2.20 -4.75
N ALA A 123 10.66 1.08 -4.06
CA ALA A 123 11.56 0.49 -3.07
C ALA A 123 12.00 1.47 -1.98
N HIS A 124 13.24 1.95 -2.02
CA HIS A 124 13.84 2.89 -1.05
C HIS A 124 13.85 4.34 -1.54
N ARG A 125 13.13 4.65 -2.62
CA ARG A 125 13.02 6.01 -3.17
C ARG A 125 11.59 6.53 -3.24
N LEU A 126 11.49 7.85 -3.17
CA LEU A 126 10.30 8.65 -3.40
C LEU A 126 10.59 9.64 -4.54
N TYR A 127 9.71 9.65 -5.53
CA TYR A 127 9.80 10.50 -6.71
C TYR A 127 8.70 11.54 -6.66
N SER A 128 9.04 12.80 -6.93
CA SER A 128 8.06 13.82 -7.31
C SER A 128 8.04 13.96 -8.82
N ILE A 129 6.85 13.94 -9.40
CA ILE A 129 6.62 13.96 -10.84
C ILE A 129 5.77 15.17 -11.20
N ASP A 130 6.22 15.92 -12.20
CA ASP A 130 5.43 16.99 -12.83
C ASP A 130 4.21 16.38 -13.55
N PRO A 131 2.99 16.81 -13.21
CA PRO A 131 1.77 16.18 -13.72
C PRO A 131 1.50 16.47 -15.21
N ASN A 132 2.17 17.47 -15.79
CA ASN A 132 1.97 17.89 -17.17
C ASN A 132 2.88 17.13 -18.14
N SER A 133 4.09 16.79 -17.69
CA SER A 133 5.14 16.24 -18.54
C SER A 133 5.55 14.81 -18.17
N GLY A 134 5.30 14.38 -16.93
CA GLY A 134 5.84 13.11 -16.41
C GLY A 134 7.33 13.16 -16.04
N SER A 135 7.94 14.36 -16.00
CA SER A 135 9.34 14.51 -15.60
C SER A 135 9.49 14.47 -14.08
N PHE A 136 10.62 13.94 -13.58
CA PHE A 136 10.93 14.02 -12.15
C PHE A 136 11.29 15.46 -11.75
N ASN A 137 10.58 16.02 -10.77
CA ASN A 137 10.96 17.28 -10.13
C ASN A 137 12.17 17.07 -9.20
N TRP A 138 12.13 15.96 -8.45
CA TRP A 138 13.18 15.56 -7.53
C TRP A 138 13.03 14.08 -7.16
N GLU A 139 14.10 13.51 -6.61
CA GLU A 139 14.16 12.18 -6.02
C GLU A 139 14.63 12.30 -4.56
N TRP A 140 14.01 11.53 -3.68
CA TRP A 140 14.46 11.35 -2.31
C TRP A 140 14.76 9.87 -2.06
N GLU A 141 15.84 9.59 -1.34
CA GLU A 141 16.30 8.24 -1.06
C GLU A 141 16.44 8.03 0.46
N VAL A 142 16.03 6.85 0.92
CA VAL A 142 16.18 6.44 2.32
C VAL A 142 17.68 6.50 2.69
N PRO A 143 18.04 7.26 3.74
CA PRO A 143 19.43 7.32 4.19
C PRO A 143 19.96 5.95 4.61
N GLU A 144 21.15 5.58 4.12
CA GLU A 144 21.83 4.34 4.54
C GLU A 144 22.05 4.30 6.06
N THR A 145 22.36 5.46 6.65
CA THR A 145 22.58 5.64 8.08
C THR A 145 21.83 6.85 8.61
N ILE A 146 21.42 6.78 9.88
CA ILE A 146 20.82 7.88 10.64
C ILE A 146 21.49 7.98 12.01
N VAL A 147 21.31 9.11 12.71
CA VAL A 147 21.78 9.26 14.08
C VAL A 147 20.68 8.79 15.03
N PHE A 148 20.99 7.80 15.86
CA PHE A 148 20.10 7.33 16.92
C PHE A 148 20.89 7.18 18.23
N GLU A 149 20.38 7.81 19.29
CA GLU A 149 21.04 7.83 20.61
C GLU A 149 22.53 8.24 20.56
N GLY A 150 22.85 9.20 19.68
CA GLY A 150 24.21 9.71 19.50
C GLY A 150 25.14 8.85 18.64
N ASN A 151 24.65 7.75 18.05
CA ASN A 151 25.42 6.84 17.21
C ASN A 151 24.89 6.81 15.77
N ASN A 152 25.77 6.61 14.80
CA ASN A 152 25.36 6.30 13.43
C ASN A 152 24.90 4.85 13.36
N VAL A 153 23.65 4.64 12.98
CA VAL A 153 23.06 3.30 12.84
C VAL A 153 22.61 3.08 11.41
N GLY A 154 22.74 1.86 10.90
CA GLY A 154 22.21 1.50 9.59
C GLY A 154 20.68 1.52 9.62
N SER A 155 20.06 2.24 8.68
CA SER A 155 18.60 2.42 8.60
C SER A 155 18.03 2.14 7.20
N TYR A 156 18.85 1.63 6.29
CA TYR A 156 18.43 1.30 4.95
C TYR A 156 17.31 0.24 4.95
N GLY A 157 16.31 0.47 4.11
CA GLY A 157 15.15 -0.41 3.99
C GLY A 157 14.13 0.12 3.00
N GLU A 158 13.28 -0.77 2.51
CA GLU A 158 12.16 -0.43 1.63
C GLU A 158 11.15 0.47 2.36
N ILE A 159 10.48 1.33 1.61
CA ILE A 159 9.38 2.15 2.11
C ILE A 159 8.09 1.33 2.02
N GLY A 160 7.36 1.24 3.12
CA GLY A 160 6.11 0.46 3.20
C GLY A 160 4.85 1.29 3.40
N GLY A 161 4.99 2.53 3.84
CA GLY A 161 3.87 3.44 4.03
C GLY A 161 4.22 4.84 3.53
N LEU A 162 3.26 5.48 2.86
CA LEU A 162 3.30 6.89 2.46
C LEU A 162 1.92 7.49 2.68
N ALA A 163 1.90 8.68 3.28
CA ALA A 163 0.72 9.52 3.39
C ALA A 163 1.08 10.97 3.07
N LEU A 164 0.13 11.69 2.49
CA LEU A 164 0.22 13.13 2.25
C LEU A 164 -0.56 13.86 3.35
N ALA A 165 0.11 14.79 4.02
CA ALA A 165 -0.52 15.70 4.96
C ALA A 165 -1.15 16.90 4.24
N ASN A 166 -2.15 17.52 4.86
CA ASN A 166 -2.87 18.67 4.30
C ASN A 166 -1.98 19.90 4.01
N ASN A 167 -0.80 19.97 4.63
CA ASN A 167 0.18 21.03 4.39
C ASN A 167 1.16 20.71 3.24
N GLY A 168 0.98 19.57 2.56
CA GLY A 168 1.84 19.08 1.48
C GLY A 168 3.01 18.20 1.95
N ASP A 169 3.27 18.08 3.25
CA ASP A 169 4.34 17.21 3.73
C ASP A 169 4.00 15.74 3.50
N LEU A 170 5.02 14.97 3.13
CA LEU A 170 4.94 13.53 2.86
C LEU A 170 5.49 12.78 4.06
N ILE A 171 4.64 11.97 4.67
CA ILE A 171 5.01 11.12 5.80
C ILE A 171 5.19 9.71 5.28
N LEU A 172 6.40 9.17 5.45
CA LEU A 172 6.74 7.83 4.98
C LEU A 172 7.48 7.05 6.06
N LYS A 173 7.51 5.72 5.93
CA LYS A 173 8.27 4.88 6.85
C LYS A 173 8.93 3.70 6.16
N THR A 174 10.12 3.35 6.65
CA THR A 174 10.82 2.14 6.22
C THR A 174 10.29 0.90 6.93
N ILE A 175 10.31 -0.23 6.24
CA ILE A 175 9.78 -1.52 6.70
C ILE A 175 10.82 -2.64 6.56
N GLY A 176 10.42 -3.85 6.95
CA GLY A 176 11.21 -5.08 6.80
C GLY A 176 11.84 -5.55 8.10
N SER A 177 12.19 -6.83 8.15
CA SER A 177 12.89 -7.44 9.29
C SER A 177 14.42 -7.32 9.17
N GLY A 178 15.15 -7.50 10.26
CA GLY A 178 16.61 -7.62 10.25
C GLY A 178 17.29 -6.70 11.26
N SER A 179 18.61 -6.51 11.08
CA SER A 179 19.46 -5.76 12.02
C SER A 179 19.44 -4.24 11.80
N TYR A 180 18.84 -3.78 10.71
CA TYR A 180 18.74 -2.36 10.40
C TYR A 180 17.63 -1.71 11.23
N TYR A 181 17.88 -0.49 11.68
CA TYR A 181 16.85 0.33 12.29
C TYR A 181 15.80 0.71 11.25
N ARG A 182 14.61 1.05 11.75
CA ARG A 182 13.51 1.53 10.94
C ARG A 182 13.18 2.93 11.35
N ALA A 183 12.75 3.73 10.40
CA ALA A 183 12.49 5.13 10.64
C ALA A 183 11.26 5.59 9.88
N MET A 184 10.54 6.50 10.53
CA MET A 184 9.55 7.36 9.93
C MET A 184 10.24 8.67 9.53
N TYR A 185 9.87 9.22 8.39
CA TYR A 185 10.40 10.46 7.84
C TYR A 185 9.25 11.40 7.47
N CYS A 186 9.48 12.69 7.66
CA CYS A 186 8.68 13.74 7.06
C CYS A 186 9.51 14.47 6.02
N ILE A 187 9.03 14.45 4.78
CA ILE A 187 9.66 15.07 3.61
C ILE A 187 8.78 16.24 3.18
N ASN A 188 9.35 17.41 2.96
CA ASN A 188 8.57 18.54 2.46
C ASN A 188 8.29 18.42 0.94
N PRO A 189 7.38 19.23 0.37
CA PRO A 189 7.09 19.21 -1.07
C PRO A 189 8.30 19.49 -1.97
N GLN A 190 9.38 20.07 -1.44
CA GLN A 190 10.63 20.35 -2.15
C GLN A 190 11.62 19.18 -2.09
N GLY A 191 11.24 18.05 -1.48
CA GLY A 191 12.04 16.82 -1.45
C GLY A 191 13.12 16.80 -0.36
N THR A 192 13.07 17.69 0.63
CA THR A 192 14.04 17.68 1.75
C THR A 192 13.40 17.15 3.04
N THR A 193 14.18 16.34 3.78
CA THR A 193 13.75 15.78 5.07
C THR A 193 13.63 16.89 6.11
N ARG A 194 12.44 17.05 6.70
CA ARG A 194 12.21 17.92 7.86
C ARG A 194 12.69 17.26 9.15
N TRP A 195 12.26 16.02 9.37
CA TRP A 195 12.62 15.22 10.54
C TRP A 195 12.55 13.74 10.23
N TYR A 196 13.16 12.94 11.10
CA TYR A 196 12.98 11.50 11.16
C TYR A 196 12.88 11.03 12.60
N ARG A 197 12.21 9.89 12.81
CA ARG A 197 12.10 9.22 14.10
C ARG A 197 12.34 7.73 13.91
N VAL A 198 13.19 7.14 14.75
CA VAL A 198 13.34 5.68 14.82
C VAL A 198 12.06 5.05 15.38
N ILE A 199 11.57 4.03 14.70
CA ILE A 199 10.32 3.33 14.99
C ILE A 199 10.51 1.82 15.05
N GLY A 200 9.60 1.14 15.72
CA GLY A 200 9.45 -0.30 15.61
C GLY A 200 8.60 -0.66 14.39
N ALA A 201 9.15 -0.65 13.18
CA ALA A 201 8.28 -0.72 11.99
C ALA A 201 7.54 -2.04 11.81
N LEU A 202 6.36 -1.90 11.21
CA LEU A 202 5.52 -2.97 10.68
C LEU A 202 5.24 -2.68 9.20
N GLY A 203 4.92 -3.72 8.44
CA GLY A 203 4.54 -3.63 7.02
C GLY A 203 3.17 -3.00 6.78
N THR A 204 2.79 -2.01 7.56
CA THR A 204 1.45 -1.41 7.61
C THR A 204 1.44 -0.03 6.98
N ASN A 205 0.25 0.45 6.62
CA ASN A 205 0.05 1.81 6.12
C ASN A 205 0.28 2.84 7.24
N ILE A 206 0.50 4.09 6.85
CA ILE A 206 0.57 5.25 7.75
C ILE A 206 -0.60 6.16 7.42
N THR A 207 -1.20 6.76 8.45
CA THR A 207 -2.35 7.65 8.27
C THR A 207 -2.08 9.01 8.89
N VAL A 208 -2.46 10.07 8.19
CA VAL A 208 -2.43 11.43 8.71
C VAL A 208 -3.88 11.88 8.90
N GLY A 209 -4.24 12.26 10.13
CA GLY A 209 -5.53 12.87 10.42
C GLY A 209 -5.62 14.29 9.85
N SER A 210 -6.82 14.85 9.76
CA SER A 210 -7.04 16.20 9.19
C SER A 210 -6.29 17.32 9.95
N THR A 211 -6.05 17.10 11.25
CA THR A 211 -5.28 17.99 12.13
C THR A 211 -3.77 17.84 11.95
N GLY A 212 -3.32 16.95 11.07
CA GLY A 212 -1.92 16.62 10.84
C GLY A 212 -1.37 15.56 11.77
N ILE A 213 -2.08 15.12 12.83
CA ILE A 213 -1.60 14.06 13.70
C ILE A 213 -1.37 12.78 12.88
N ILE A 214 -0.18 12.20 13.03
CA ILE A 214 0.22 10.99 12.35
C ILE A 214 -0.13 9.80 13.23
N PHE A 215 -0.78 8.79 12.65
CA PHE A 215 -1.12 7.54 13.32
C PHE A 215 -0.35 6.39 12.68
N ASP A 216 0.37 5.66 13.53
CA ASP A 216 1.24 4.56 13.11
C ASP A 216 1.14 3.37 14.05
N TYR A 217 1.26 2.17 13.49
CA TYR A 217 1.40 0.93 14.23
C TYR A 217 2.86 0.53 14.33
N GLU A 218 3.33 0.36 15.56
CA GLU A 218 4.70 -0.05 15.82
C GLU A 218 4.79 -1.30 16.70
N TYR A 219 5.76 -2.15 16.38
CA TYR A 219 6.19 -3.30 17.17
C TYR A 219 7.14 -2.87 18.30
N ALA A 220 6.87 -3.31 19.52
CA ALA A 220 7.65 -2.93 20.70
C ALA A 220 8.41 -4.10 21.35
N GLY A 221 8.31 -5.32 20.83
CA GLY A 221 9.09 -6.46 21.31
C GLY A 221 8.26 -7.69 21.67
N ASN A 222 8.90 -8.63 22.37
CA ASN A 222 8.41 -9.97 22.71
C ASN A 222 7.87 -10.03 24.16
N PRO A 223 6.72 -10.69 24.46
CA PRO A 223 5.77 -11.32 23.51
C PRO A 223 5.18 -10.26 22.60
N SER A 224 4.85 -10.59 21.35
CA SER A 224 4.51 -9.65 20.29
C SER A 224 3.59 -8.51 20.75
N ILE A 225 4.19 -7.40 21.20
CA ILE A 225 3.50 -6.24 21.73
C ILE A 225 3.49 -5.20 20.61
N TYR A 226 2.29 -4.72 20.32
CA TYR A 226 2.05 -3.71 19.30
C TYR A 226 1.40 -2.51 19.95
N TYR A 227 1.76 -1.33 19.47
CA TYR A 227 1.19 -0.07 19.92
C TYR A 227 0.65 0.70 18.73
N LEU A 228 -0.49 1.35 18.95
CA LEU A 228 -0.91 2.48 18.13
C LEU A 228 -0.29 3.75 18.71
N TYR A 229 0.43 4.48 17.88
CA TYR A 229 1.03 5.77 18.22
C TYR A 229 0.25 6.90 17.58
N ALA A 230 0.10 7.99 18.33
CA ALA A 230 -0.18 9.32 17.78
C ALA A 230 1.09 10.15 17.83
N VAL A 231 1.51 10.64 16.68
CA VAL A 231 2.80 11.28 16.45
C VAL A 231 2.57 12.72 16.00
N ASN A 232 3.38 13.62 16.54
CA ASN A 232 3.41 15.03 16.25
C ASN A 232 3.96 15.26 14.83
N PRO A 233 3.19 15.91 13.93
CA PRO A 233 3.67 16.19 12.57
C PRO A 233 4.85 17.15 12.51
N ASP A 234 5.05 17.99 13.52
CA ASP A 234 6.06 19.05 13.46
C ASP A 234 7.48 18.53 13.69
N ASP A 235 7.64 17.52 14.55
CA ASP A 235 8.95 17.02 14.99
C ASP A 235 9.07 15.49 15.09
N GLY A 236 7.99 14.75 14.81
CA GLY A 236 7.95 13.29 14.95
C GLY A 236 7.86 12.82 16.40
N GLY A 237 7.66 13.71 17.38
CA GLY A 237 7.48 13.37 18.79
C GLY A 237 6.20 12.55 19.03
N VAL A 238 6.17 11.75 20.09
CA VAL A 238 4.99 10.94 20.43
C VAL A 238 4.07 11.72 21.37
N TYR A 239 2.83 11.99 20.94
CA TYR A 239 1.80 12.54 21.83
C TYR A 239 1.34 11.49 22.84
N TRP A 240 0.96 10.32 22.33
CA TRP A 240 0.54 9.19 23.14
C TRP A 240 0.74 7.88 22.38
N ARG A 241 0.73 6.78 23.12
CA ARG A 241 0.63 5.43 22.57
C ARG A 241 -0.33 4.60 23.40
N THR A 242 -1.03 3.68 22.76
CA THR A 242 -1.85 2.67 23.45
C THR A 242 -1.47 1.28 23.00
N GLN A 243 -1.38 0.35 23.94
CA GLN A 243 -1.10 -1.04 23.62
C GLN A 243 -2.32 -1.66 22.94
N MET A 244 -2.08 -2.34 21.83
CA MET A 244 -3.09 -3.06 21.07
C MET A 244 -3.06 -4.53 21.47
N ASN A 245 -4.24 -5.14 21.63
CA ASN A 245 -4.38 -6.59 21.69
C ASN A 245 -4.37 -7.13 20.25
N TYR A 246 -3.21 -7.04 19.60
CA TYR A 246 -3.02 -7.46 18.22
C TYR A 246 -2.32 -8.82 18.17
N SER A 247 -2.89 -9.80 17.47
CA SER A 247 -2.45 -11.19 17.48
C SER A 247 -2.23 -11.81 16.10
N GLY A 248 -2.12 -11.02 15.02
CA GLY A 248 -2.09 -11.56 13.66
C GLY A 248 -1.24 -10.75 12.68
N ASN A 249 -0.92 -11.34 11.54
CA ASN A 249 -0.36 -10.65 10.38
C ASN A 249 -1.53 -10.23 9.48
N GLY A 250 -1.71 -8.94 9.23
CA GLY A 250 -2.35 -8.45 8.01
C GLY A 250 -3.52 -7.49 8.19
N GLY A 251 -3.39 -6.33 7.54
CA GLY A 251 -4.51 -5.44 7.21
C GLY A 251 -4.78 -4.31 8.19
N ASP A 252 -3.76 -3.51 8.50
CA ASP A 252 -3.92 -2.40 9.45
C ASP A 252 -4.06 -1.06 8.70
N ASN A 253 -5.24 -0.84 8.12
CA ASN A 253 -5.60 0.48 7.59
C ASN A 253 -6.23 1.30 8.72
N ILE A 254 -5.57 2.38 9.12
CA ILE A 254 -6.17 3.35 10.03
C ILE A 254 -6.99 4.31 9.18
N ALA A 255 -8.31 4.30 9.35
CA ALA A 255 -9.15 5.39 8.89
C ALA A 255 -9.39 6.33 10.07
N VAL A 256 -9.06 7.61 9.90
CA VAL A 256 -9.37 8.65 10.88
C VAL A 256 -10.52 9.47 10.33
N THR A 257 -11.57 9.62 11.13
CA THR A 257 -12.69 10.50 10.83
C THR A 257 -12.73 11.61 11.85
N ASP A 258 -12.95 12.83 11.39
CA ASP A 258 -13.23 13.94 12.30
C ASP A 258 -14.66 13.80 12.80
N ASN A 259 -14.83 13.73 14.11
CA ASN A 259 -16.17 13.68 14.72
C ASN A 259 -16.78 15.08 14.92
N GLY A 260 -16.31 16.09 14.18
CA GLY A 260 -16.74 17.48 14.32
C GLY A 260 -16.06 18.21 15.48
#